data_AF-A0A853K7T7-F1
#
_entry.id   AF-A0A853K7T7-F1
#
_cell.length_a   1.000
_cell.length_b   1.000
_cell.length_c   1.000
_cell.angle_alpha   90.00
_cell.angle_beta   90.00
_cell.angle_gamma   90.00
#
_symmetry.space_group_name_H-M   'P 1'
#
loop_
_entity.id
_entity.type
_entity.pdbx_description
1 polymer ?
#
loop_
_entity_poly.entity_id
_entity_poly.type
_entity_poly.pdbx_seq_one_letter_code
_entity_poly.pdbx_strand_id
1 'polypeptide(L)'
;MNHDDDRQIGAETTETPAPEQDSHEGTRMTRRGWFRSKRVVYPALYLTVAALIIGLMYVQTHREYAGVKPSATTPVTTVSSNTWGWPVPSTLSGMSIERGYYDRTAPGVTTTSLAKELVYFDNGYTGSTGYDFGVANSSKPFPVVAAAGGTVTDVHDSLLMGETVAISDGNGLSTIYQSLGAVKVKVGEHVAQGQAIGTSGFNAEEQSLGNHLFFEVQKDGAYVNPATVLPKTQV
;
A
#
# COMPACT_ATOMS: atom_id res chain seq x y z
N MET A 1 35.92 -27.11 -76.96
CA MET A 1 34.97 -27.32 -75.84
C MET A 1 35.76 -27.94 -74.71
N ASN A 2 35.85 -27.20 -73.59
CA ASN A 2 36.31 -27.58 -72.24
C ASN A 2 37.70 -28.24 -72.14
N HIS A 3 38.65 -27.79 -71.33
CA HIS A 3 38.85 -26.65 -70.44
C HIS A 3 40.38 -26.66 -70.18
N ASP A 4 40.91 -25.55 -69.69
CA ASP A 4 42.24 -25.42 -69.05
C ASP A 4 43.45 -25.12 -69.95
N ASP A 5 43.62 -23.82 -70.22
CA ASP A 5 44.91 -23.20 -70.52
C ASP A 5 45.74 -23.06 -69.23
N ASP A 6 46.96 -23.64 -69.25
CA ASP A 6 48.24 -22.91 -69.26
C ASP A 6 48.33 -21.62 -68.41
N ARG A 7 49.37 -21.30 -67.63
CA ARG A 7 50.81 -21.63 -67.56
C ARG A 7 51.31 -20.84 -66.31
N GLN A 8 52.24 -21.35 -65.48
CA GLN A 8 53.69 -21.03 -65.51
C GLN A 8 53.97 -19.52 -65.17
N ILE A 9 54.93 -19.04 -64.35
CA ILE A 9 56.39 -19.26 -64.18
C ILE A 9 56.87 -18.35 -63.01
N GLY A 10 58.00 -18.68 -62.33
CA GLY A 10 59.02 -17.71 -61.86
C GLY A 10 59.04 -17.41 -60.35
N ALA A 11 60.02 -17.88 -59.57
CA ALA A 11 61.41 -17.39 -59.38
C ALA A 11 61.46 -15.99 -58.72
N GLU A 12 61.75 -15.87 -57.43
CA GLU A 12 63.07 -15.79 -56.75
C GLU A 12 63.57 -14.34 -56.54
N THR A 13 63.83 -14.02 -55.26
CA THR A 13 64.85 -13.11 -54.67
C THR A 13 65.19 -11.80 -55.38
N THR A 14 64.98 -10.64 -54.75
CA THR A 14 65.97 -9.76 -54.04
C THR A 14 65.32 -8.36 -54.05
N GLU A 15 65.51 -7.37 -53.19
CA GLU A 15 66.49 -7.01 -52.17
C GLU A 15 65.85 -5.90 -51.32
N THR A 16 66.29 -5.76 -50.07
CA THR A 16 65.82 -4.76 -49.11
C THR A 16 66.37 -3.35 -49.38
N PRO A 17 65.58 -2.29 -49.15
CA PRO A 17 66.11 -1.08 -48.55
C PRO A 17 65.37 -0.70 -47.25
N ALA A 18 66.14 -0.27 -46.27
CA ALA A 18 65.72 0.28 -44.97
C ALA A 18 65.33 1.78 -45.11
N PRO A 19 65.06 2.52 -44.02
CA PRO A 19 63.96 2.39 -43.05
C PRO A 19 63.21 3.73 -42.86
N GLU A 20 61.90 3.79 -42.63
CA GLU A 20 61.31 4.95 -41.92
C GLU A 20 59.91 4.70 -41.34
N GLN A 21 59.61 5.42 -40.27
CA GLN A 21 58.55 5.23 -39.28
C GLN A 21 57.14 5.52 -39.82
N ASP A 22 56.11 4.77 -39.40
CA ASP A 22 54.98 5.30 -38.63
C ASP A 22 54.03 4.18 -38.14
N SER A 23 53.41 4.46 -36.99
CA SER A 23 52.18 3.93 -36.36
C SER A 23 51.37 2.80 -37.03
N HIS A 24 50.97 1.81 -36.22
CA HIS A 24 49.57 1.40 -35.95
C HIS A 24 49.48 -0.05 -35.41
N GLU A 25 48.98 -0.16 -34.17
CA GLU A 25 47.87 -1.02 -33.76
C GLU A 25 47.95 -2.57 -33.91
N GLY A 26 47.76 -3.27 -32.78
CA GLY A 26 47.17 -4.61 -32.79
C GLY A 26 47.85 -5.70 -31.94
N THR A 27 47.93 -5.55 -30.62
CA THR A 27 48.14 -6.74 -29.77
C THR A 27 46.87 -7.60 -29.79
N ARG A 28 46.91 -8.71 -30.54
CA ARG A 28 45.90 -9.77 -30.51
C ARG A 28 45.84 -10.39 -29.12
N MET A 29 44.92 -9.91 -28.28
CA MET A 29 44.48 -10.68 -27.11
C MET A 29 43.57 -11.83 -27.56
N THR A 30 44.01 -13.06 -27.29
CA THR A 30 43.23 -14.28 -27.48
C THR A 30 41.94 -14.22 -26.67
N ARG A 31 40.79 -14.08 -27.36
CA ARG A 31 39.46 -14.19 -26.75
C ARG A 31 39.16 -15.64 -26.36
N ARG A 32 39.69 -16.07 -25.23
CA ARG A 32 39.26 -17.29 -24.53
C ARG A 32 38.49 -16.87 -23.28
N GLY A 33 37.15 -16.79 -23.37
CA GLY A 33 36.31 -16.70 -22.16
C GLY A 33 35.02 -15.86 -22.19
N TRP A 34 34.53 -15.34 -23.33
CA TRP A 34 33.34 -14.46 -23.28
C TRP A 34 32.01 -15.20 -22.96
N PHE A 35 31.88 -16.50 -23.25
CA PHE A 35 30.58 -17.17 -23.11
C PHE A 35 30.16 -17.64 -21.70
N ARG A 36 30.87 -17.22 -20.64
CA ARG A 36 30.46 -17.52 -19.24
C ARG A 36 29.98 -16.31 -18.43
N SER A 37 30.15 -15.06 -18.88
CA SER A 37 29.76 -13.88 -18.08
C SER A 37 28.25 -13.63 -18.08
N LYS A 38 27.52 -13.93 -19.17
CA LYS A 38 26.08 -13.64 -19.26
C LYS A 38 25.21 -14.47 -18.30
N ARG A 39 25.69 -15.61 -17.78
CA ARG A 39 24.92 -16.43 -16.84
C ARG A 39 24.91 -15.89 -15.42
N VAL A 40 25.88 -15.03 -15.07
CA VAL A 40 25.99 -14.44 -13.73
C VAL A 40 25.66 -12.94 -13.76
N VAL A 41 25.92 -12.26 -14.88
CA VAL A 41 25.69 -10.82 -15.01
C VAL A 41 24.21 -10.44 -14.90
N TYR A 42 23.29 -11.17 -15.53
CA TYR A 42 21.85 -10.88 -15.42
C TYR A 42 21.27 -11.16 -14.03
N PRO A 43 21.53 -12.30 -13.36
CA PRO A 43 21.06 -12.49 -11.98
C PRO A 43 21.74 -11.54 -10.99
N ALA A 44 23.03 -11.21 -11.16
CA ALA A 44 23.70 -10.21 -10.30
C ALA A 44 23.10 -8.81 -10.50
N LEU A 45 22.86 -8.39 -11.75
CA LEU A 45 22.22 -7.11 -12.06
C LEU A 45 20.78 -7.04 -11.51
N TYR A 46 20.04 -8.15 -11.59
CA TYR A 46 18.71 -8.25 -11.03
C TYR A 46 18.73 -8.10 -9.50
N LEU A 47 19.66 -8.77 -8.82
CA LEU A 47 19.79 -8.66 -7.36
C LEU A 47 20.20 -7.25 -6.92
N THR A 48 21.06 -6.55 -7.67
CA THR A 48 21.42 -5.16 -7.34
C THR A 48 20.26 -4.19 -7.51
N VAL A 49 19.46 -4.36 -8.58
CA VAL A 49 18.28 -3.53 -8.82
C VAL A 49 17.19 -3.83 -7.79
N ALA A 50 16.97 -5.10 -7.45
CA ALA A 50 16.02 -5.50 -6.42
C ALA A 50 16.43 -4.95 -5.04
N ALA A 51 17.71 -5.01 -4.67
CA ALA A 51 18.19 -4.43 -3.42
C ALA A 51 18.06 -2.89 -3.38
N LEU A 52 18.25 -2.19 -4.52
CA LEU A 52 17.99 -0.76 -4.62
C LEU A 52 16.50 -0.42 -4.47
N ILE A 53 15.62 -1.20 -5.09
CA ILE A 53 14.16 -1.01 -4.98
C ILE A 53 13.70 -1.30 -3.56
N ILE A 54 14.16 -2.39 -2.94
CA ILE A 54 13.84 -2.74 -1.55
C ILE A 54 14.41 -1.68 -0.60
N GLY A 55 15.63 -1.20 -0.84
CA GLY A 55 16.22 -0.10 -0.07
C GLY A 55 15.44 1.20 -0.21
N LEU A 56 14.97 1.53 -1.42
CA LEU A 56 14.10 2.69 -1.67
C LEU A 56 12.73 2.53 -1.01
N MET A 57 12.10 1.35 -1.10
CA MET A 57 10.85 1.05 -0.40
C MET A 57 11.03 1.09 1.11
N TYR A 58 12.16 0.59 1.64
CA TYR A 58 12.50 0.68 3.06
C TYR A 58 12.67 2.14 3.47
N VAL A 59 13.39 2.95 2.70
CA VAL A 59 13.52 4.39 2.95
C VAL A 59 12.18 5.10 2.84
N GLN A 60 11.30 4.76 1.89
CA GLN A 60 9.97 5.35 1.77
C GLN A 60 9.06 4.99 2.94
N THR A 61 9.09 3.73 3.40
CA THR A 61 8.32 3.26 4.56
C THR A 61 8.90 3.73 5.89
N HIS A 62 10.19 4.04 5.95
CA HIS A 62 10.91 4.49 7.14
C HIS A 62 11.40 5.93 7.01
N ARG A 63 10.77 6.76 6.17
CA ARG A 63 10.94 8.21 6.23
C ARG A 63 10.28 8.70 7.51
N GLU A 64 11.03 8.58 8.60
CA GLU A 64 10.82 9.37 9.80
C GLU A 64 10.64 10.83 9.36
N TYR A 65 9.52 11.43 9.77
CA TYR A 65 9.26 12.86 9.68
C TYR A 65 10.26 13.63 10.54
N ALA A 66 11.48 13.79 10.04
CA ALA A 66 12.45 14.71 10.59
C ALA A 66 12.05 16.14 10.22
N GLY A 67 11.29 16.79 11.11
CA GLY A 67 11.22 18.25 11.13
C GLY A 67 9.83 18.86 11.13
N VAL A 68 9.09 18.69 12.23
CA VAL A 68 8.16 19.73 12.69
C VAL A 68 8.57 20.10 14.11
N LYS A 69 9.08 21.33 14.29
CA LYS A 69 9.28 21.91 15.62
C LYS A 69 7.89 22.23 16.20
N PRO A 70 7.54 21.78 17.41
CA PRO A 70 6.24 22.09 17.99
C PRO A 70 6.17 23.58 18.34
N SER A 71 5.17 24.27 17.81
CA SER A 71 4.84 25.66 18.13
C SER A 71 3.67 25.68 19.13
N ALA A 72 3.97 26.15 20.34
CA ALA A 72 3.09 26.72 21.37
C ALA A 72 1.87 25.91 21.88
N THR A 73 2.09 25.34 23.07
CA THR A 73 1.23 25.28 24.27
C THR A 73 -0.28 25.52 24.11
N THR A 74 -1.02 24.43 23.99
CA THR A 74 -2.28 24.22 24.72
C THR A 74 -2.05 23.05 25.68
N PRO A 75 -2.66 23.02 26.89
CA PRO A 75 -2.52 21.88 27.78
C PRO A 75 -3.09 20.66 27.08
N VAL A 76 -2.20 19.78 26.60
CA VAL A 76 -2.55 18.41 26.26
C VAL A 76 -2.90 17.76 27.58
N THR A 77 -4.20 17.70 27.88
CA THR A 77 -4.69 16.69 28.79
C THR A 77 -4.35 15.36 28.11
N THR A 78 -3.27 14.73 28.56
CA THR A 78 -2.90 13.37 28.20
C THR A 78 -3.99 12.44 28.71
N VAL A 79 -5.11 12.36 28.00
CA VAL A 79 -6.08 11.28 28.17
C VAL A 79 -5.65 10.17 27.22
N SER A 80 -4.53 9.54 27.56
CA SER A 80 -4.29 8.16 27.16
C SER A 80 -5.22 7.31 28.02
N SER A 81 -6.52 7.38 27.74
CA SER A 81 -7.45 6.37 28.22
C SER A 81 -7.67 5.42 27.05
N ASN A 82 -7.37 4.15 27.29
CA ASN A 82 -7.60 3.00 26.42
C ASN A 82 -9.11 2.74 26.21
N THR A 83 -9.91 3.80 26.17
CA THR A 83 -11.36 3.78 26.11
C THR A 83 -11.72 3.87 24.64
N TRP A 84 -12.05 2.73 24.06
CA TRP A 84 -12.64 2.67 22.73
C TRP A 84 -14.06 3.22 22.75
N GLY A 85 -14.42 3.91 21.68
CA GLY A 85 -15.77 4.36 21.38
C GLY A 85 -16.17 3.94 19.97
N TRP A 86 -17.46 4.00 19.69
CA TRP A 86 -17.97 3.77 18.35
C TRP A 86 -17.48 4.88 17.39
N PRO A 87 -17.17 4.56 16.11
CA PRO A 87 -16.70 5.56 15.13
C PRO A 87 -17.83 6.48 14.62
N VAL A 88 -19.04 6.29 15.15
CA VAL A 88 -20.24 7.07 14.87
C VAL A 88 -20.83 7.55 16.20
N PRO A 89 -21.26 8.82 16.32
CA PRO A 89 -21.86 9.33 17.55
C PRO A 89 -23.13 8.56 17.94
N SER A 90 -23.31 8.28 19.23
CA SER A 90 -24.52 7.64 19.80
C SER A 90 -25.80 8.48 19.64
N THR A 91 -25.66 9.77 19.34
CA THR A 91 -26.81 10.67 19.15
C THR A 91 -27.55 10.43 17.84
N LEU A 92 -27.02 9.60 16.95
CA LEU A 92 -27.62 9.29 15.65
C LEU A 92 -28.66 8.17 15.77
N SER A 93 -29.92 8.48 15.45
CA SER A 93 -31.00 7.49 15.41
C SER A 93 -30.94 6.66 14.13
N GLY A 94 -31.19 5.35 14.23
CA GLY A 94 -31.31 4.45 13.07
C GLY A 94 -29.97 4.00 12.47
N MET A 95 -28.87 4.21 13.19
CA MET A 95 -27.56 3.72 12.81
C MET A 95 -27.45 2.21 13.03
N SER A 96 -26.97 1.49 12.02
CA SER A 96 -26.73 0.04 12.08
C SER A 96 -25.39 -0.34 11.46
N ILE A 97 -24.90 -1.53 11.84
CA ILE A 97 -23.87 -2.24 11.10
C ILE A 97 -24.57 -2.97 9.94
N GLU A 98 -24.44 -2.43 8.74
CA GLU A 98 -25.04 -2.98 7.51
C GLU A 98 -24.29 -4.24 7.04
N ARG A 99 -22.98 -4.28 7.27
CA ARG A 99 -22.11 -5.43 7.03
C ARG A 99 -21.06 -5.54 8.14
N GLY A 100 -20.82 -6.76 8.59
CA GLY A 100 -19.85 -7.06 9.64
C GLY A 100 -18.56 -7.68 9.11
N TYR A 101 -17.61 -7.90 10.03
CA TYR A 101 -16.33 -8.56 9.78
C TYR A 101 -16.55 -10.03 9.44
N TYR A 102 -15.94 -10.49 8.35
CA TYR A 102 -16.05 -11.86 7.91
C TYR A 102 -15.20 -12.81 8.77
N ASP A 103 -15.86 -13.66 9.56
CA ASP A 103 -15.20 -14.68 10.38
C ASP A 103 -15.87 -16.06 10.27
N ARG A 104 -15.34 -16.89 9.38
CA ARG A 104 -15.76 -18.29 9.21
C ARG A 104 -15.52 -19.18 10.44
N THR A 105 -14.71 -18.74 11.40
CA THR A 105 -14.35 -19.49 12.60
C THR A 105 -15.17 -19.10 13.82
N ALA A 106 -15.99 -18.05 13.72
CA ALA A 106 -16.82 -17.59 14.81
C ALA A 106 -17.88 -18.65 15.20
N PRO A 107 -18.14 -18.86 16.51
CA PRO A 107 -19.15 -19.82 16.94
C PRO A 107 -20.55 -19.46 16.44
N GLY A 108 -21.26 -20.45 15.89
CA GLY A 108 -22.67 -20.29 15.50
C GLY A 108 -22.91 -19.58 14.15
N VAL A 109 -21.86 -19.33 13.35
CA VAL A 109 -22.03 -18.77 12.01
C VAL A 109 -22.73 -19.76 11.06
N THR A 110 -23.57 -19.21 10.18
CA THR A 110 -24.25 -19.95 9.12
C THR A 110 -23.77 -19.43 7.77
N THR A 111 -24.01 -20.19 6.69
CA THR A 111 -23.74 -19.71 5.33
C THR A 111 -24.48 -18.40 5.03
N THR A 112 -25.70 -18.25 5.56
CA THR A 112 -26.51 -17.03 5.42
C THR A 112 -25.92 -15.84 6.15
N SER A 113 -25.37 -16.03 7.37
CA SER A 113 -24.73 -14.91 8.09
C SER A 113 -23.42 -14.52 7.42
N LEU A 114 -22.58 -15.49 7.04
CA LEU A 114 -21.32 -15.23 6.32
C LEU A 114 -21.55 -14.55 4.97
N ALA A 115 -22.61 -14.89 4.25
CA ALA A 115 -22.93 -14.26 2.96
C ALA A 115 -23.21 -12.75 3.09
N LYS A 116 -23.71 -12.28 4.24
CA LYS A 116 -23.92 -10.85 4.50
C LYS A 116 -22.62 -10.09 4.74
N GLU A 117 -21.58 -10.80 5.17
CA GLU A 117 -20.24 -10.27 5.49
C GLU A 117 -19.32 -10.26 4.26
N LEU A 118 -19.82 -10.64 3.08
CA LEU A 118 -19.06 -10.60 1.83
C LEU A 118 -19.17 -9.23 1.16
N VAL A 119 -18.04 -8.78 0.64
CA VAL A 119 -17.92 -7.66 -0.31
C VAL A 119 -17.97 -8.25 -1.71
N TYR A 120 -18.82 -7.71 -2.58
CA TYR A 120 -18.89 -8.08 -4.00
C TYR A 120 -18.29 -6.96 -4.84
N PHE A 121 -17.15 -7.23 -5.46
CA PHE A 121 -16.44 -6.26 -6.29
C PHE A 121 -15.70 -6.97 -7.43
N ASP A 122 -15.65 -6.34 -8.60
CA ASP A 122 -14.97 -6.84 -9.81
C ASP A 122 -15.26 -8.33 -10.14
N ASN A 123 -16.54 -8.70 -10.14
CA ASN A 123 -17.03 -10.07 -10.37
C ASN A 123 -16.51 -11.14 -9.38
N GLY A 124 -16.00 -10.72 -8.23
CA GLY A 124 -15.51 -11.58 -7.15
C GLY A 124 -16.20 -11.28 -5.82
N TYR A 125 -16.03 -12.20 -4.88
CA TYR A 125 -16.42 -12.00 -3.48
C TYR A 125 -15.18 -12.07 -2.59
N THR A 126 -15.03 -11.11 -1.69
CA THR A 126 -14.05 -11.11 -0.61
C THR A 126 -14.77 -11.04 0.73
N GLY A 127 -14.13 -11.50 1.80
CA GLY A 127 -14.66 -11.31 3.15
C GLY A 127 -14.37 -9.88 3.62
N SER A 128 -15.37 -9.22 4.21
CA SER A 128 -15.16 -7.89 4.80
C SER A 128 -14.15 -7.95 5.94
N THR A 129 -13.25 -6.97 5.96
CA THR A 129 -12.17 -6.79 6.95
C THR A 129 -12.55 -5.83 8.07
N GLY A 130 -13.78 -5.31 8.06
CA GLY A 130 -14.25 -4.27 8.96
C GLY A 130 -15.76 -4.27 9.12
N TYR A 131 -16.29 -3.15 9.62
CA TYR A 131 -17.72 -2.90 9.77
C TYR A 131 -18.16 -1.76 8.86
N ASP A 132 -19.25 -1.98 8.14
CA ASP A 132 -19.96 -0.94 7.42
C ASP A 132 -21.06 -0.36 8.29
N PHE A 133 -20.92 0.92 8.65
CA PHE A 133 -21.96 1.67 9.34
C PHE A 133 -22.81 2.44 8.34
N GLY A 134 -24.13 2.33 8.47
CA GLY A 134 -25.07 3.02 7.60
C GLY A 134 -26.45 3.18 8.23
N VAL A 135 -27.26 4.02 7.61
CA VAL A 135 -28.69 4.07 7.90
C VAL A 135 -29.38 3.46 6.69
N ALA A 136 -30.04 2.32 6.90
CA ALA A 136 -30.75 1.61 5.84
C ALA A 136 -31.64 2.55 5.01
N ASN A 137 -31.50 2.49 3.68
CA ASN A 137 -32.25 3.30 2.72
C ASN A 137 -32.05 4.83 2.85
N SER A 138 -30.95 5.28 3.45
CA SER A 138 -30.59 6.70 3.53
C SER A 138 -29.36 7.02 2.69
N SER A 139 -29.36 8.19 2.06
CA SER A 139 -28.19 8.78 1.41
C SER A 139 -27.67 10.02 2.14
N LYS A 140 -28.20 10.30 3.34
CA LYS A 140 -27.79 11.47 4.14
C LYS A 140 -26.44 11.19 4.80
N PRO A 141 -25.42 12.05 4.60
CA PRO A 141 -24.17 11.95 5.34
C PRO A 141 -24.38 12.06 6.85
N PHE A 142 -23.58 11.33 7.61
CA PHE A 142 -23.55 11.38 9.07
C PHE A 142 -22.13 11.66 9.58
N PRO A 143 -21.99 12.27 10.78
CA PRO A 143 -20.68 12.57 11.35
C PRO A 143 -19.92 11.28 11.69
N VAL A 144 -18.62 11.29 11.40
CA VAL A 144 -17.67 10.23 11.77
C VAL A 144 -16.70 10.79 12.81
N VAL A 145 -16.46 10.01 13.85
CA VAL A 145 -15.58 10.36 14.97
C VAL A 145 -14.48 9.31 15.16
N ALA A 146 -13.36 9.71 15.77
CA ALA A 146 -12.28 8.79 16.08
C ALA A 146 -12.74 7.77 17.14
N ALA A 147 -12.65 6.47 16.82
CA ALA A 147 -12.99 5.38 17.72
C ALA A 147 -12.02 5.26 18.91
N ALA A 148 -10.76 5.66 18.71
CA ALA A 148 -9.74 5.75 19.75
C ALA A 148 -8.88 6.99 19.51
N GLY A 149 -8.24 7.50 20.57
CA GLY A 149 -7.28 8.59 20.43
C GLY A 149 -5.98 8.12 19.78
N GLY A 150 -5.34 8.99 19.01
CA GLY A 150 -4.13 8.64 18.29
C GLY A 150 -3.59 9.75 17.41
N THR A 151 -2.69 9.40 16.51
CA THR A 151 -2.11 10.29 15.50
C THR A 151 -2.60 9.88 14.12
N VAL A 152 -3.07 10.84 13.33
CA VAL A 152 -3.44 10.61 11.93
C VAL A 152 -2.17 10.27 11.14
N THR A 153 -2.08 9.05 10.65
CA THR A 153 -0.92 8.54 9.90
C THR A 153 -1.09 8.63 8.40
N ASP A 154 -2.32 8.65 7.92
CA ASP A 154 -2.62 8.71 6.48
C ASP A 154 -3.95 9.42 6.22
N VAL A 155 -3.99 10.18 5.12
CA VAL A 155 -5.19 10.79 4.56
C VAL A 155 -5.04 10.78 3.05
N HIS A 156 -5.91 10.05 2.36
CA HIS A 156 -5.89 9.99 0.90
C HIS A 156 -7.31 9.83 0.35
N ASP A 157 -7.46 10.07 -0.95
CA ASP A 157 -8.71 9.87 -1.69
C ASP A 157 -8.46 8.89 -2.84
N SER A 158 -9.37 7.94 -3.00
CA SER A 158 -9.40 7.07 -4.16
C SER A 158 -10.85 6.79 -4.56
N LEU A 159 -11.10 6.61 -5.85
CA LEU A 159 -12.44 6.27 -6.32
C LEU A 159 -12.93 4.94 -5.74
N LEU A 160 -12.01 4.00 -5.48
CA LEU A 160 -12.36 2.67 -5.01
C LEU A 160 -12.84 2.69 -3.55
N MET A 161 -12.06 3.33 -2.68
CA MET A 161 -12.25 3.32 -1.21
C MET A 161 -12.94 4.59 -0.69
N GLY A 162 -13.07 5.64 -1.52
CA GLY A 162 -13.48 6.98 -1.09
C GLY A 162 -12.36 7.71 -0.33
N GLU A 163 -12.68 8.85 0.29
CA GLU A 163 -11.74 9.49 1.20
C GLU A 163 -11.49 8.57 2.40
N THR A 164 -10.21 8.41 2.75
CA THR A 164 -9.74 7.48 3.76
C THR A 164 -8.84 8.19 4.76
N VAL A 165 -9.04 7.88 6.04
CA VAL A 165 -8.21 8.36 7.16
C VAL A 165 -7.71 7.14 7.93
N ALA A 166 -6.42 7.11 8.28
CA ALA A 166 -5.86 6.14 9.22
C ALA A 166 -5.33 6.84 10.48
N ILE A 167 -5.64 6.30 11.65
CA ILE A 167 -5.21 6.82 12.96
C ILE A 167 -4.56 5.70 13.76
N SER A 168 -3.30 5.91 14.17
CA SER A 168 -2.54 4.96 14.99
C SER A 168 -2.35 5.44 16.43
N ASP A 169 -2.37 4.50 17.38
CA ASP A 169 -2.02 4.75 18.77
C ASP A 169 -0.49 4.72 19.04
N GLY A 170 0.31 4.37 18.04
CA GLY A 170 1.76 4.24 18.13
C GLY A 170 2.27 2.94 18.76
N ASN A 171 1.38 2.04 19.19
CA ASN A 171 1.71 0.77 19.87
C ASN A 171 1.18 -0.46 19.11
N GLY A 172 1.08 -0.35 17.79
CA GLY A 172 0.64 -1.43 16.91
C GLY A 172 -0.87 -1.46 16.65
N LEU A 173 -1.69 -0.62 17.28
CA LEU A 173 -3.09 -0.47 16.91
C LEU A 173 -3.27 0.68 15.91
N SER A 174 -4.12 0.43 14.92
CA SER A 174 -4.54 1.42 13.94
C SER A 174 -6.02 1.27 13.63
N THR A 175 -6.69 2.39 13.39
CA THR A 175 -8.08 2.46 12.94
C THR A 175 -8.11 3.12 11.58
N ILE A 176 -8.90 2.55 10.67
CA ILE A 176 -9.03 3.03 9.28
C ILE A 176 -10.49 3.35 9.04
N TYR A 177 -10.74 4.53 8.47
CA TYR A 177 -12.06 5.06 8.18
C TYR A 177 -12.11 5.36 6.69
N GLN A 178 -12.86 4.54 5.94
CA GLN A 178 -13.01 4.65 4.50
C GLN A 178 -14.45 5.01 4.12
N SER A 179 -14.69 5.24 2.83
CA SER A 179 -15.93 5.77 2.29
C SER A 179 -16.32 7.09 2.98
N LEU A 180 -15.36 7.94 3.32
CA LEU A 180 -15.65 9.29 3.80
C LEU A 180 -16.04 10.19 2.62
N GLY A 181 -16.94 11.13 2.88
CA GLY A 181 -17.35 12.15 1.91
C GLY A 181 -16.79 13.54 2.20
N ALA A 182 -16.22 13.73 3.40
CA ALA A 182 -15.45 14.90 3.77
C ALA A 182 -14.50 14.56 4.92
N VAL A 183 -13.23 14.91 4.81
CA VAL A 183 -12.22 14.79 5.87
C VAL A 183 -11.98 16.14 6.58
N LYS A 184 -11.83 16.11 7.90
CA LYS A 184 -11.61 17.30 8.77
C LYS A 184 -10.25 17.35 9.45
N VAL A 185 -9.43 16.33 9.25
CA VAL A 185 -8.12 16.16 9.91
C VAL A 185 -7.02 16.01 8.86
N LYS A 186 -5.77 16.16 9.29
CA LYS A 186 -4.59 16.03 8.41
C LYS A 186 -3.55 15.09 8.99
N VAL A 187 -2.71 14.53 8.14
CA VAL A 187 -1.56 13.71 8.54
C VAL A 187 -0.70 14.45 9.58
N GLY A 188 -0.33 13.73 10.65
CA GLY A 188 0.42 14.24 11.80
C GLY A 188 -0.43 14.91 12.88
N GLU A 189 -1.75 15.07 12.68
CA GLU A 189 -2.64 15.61 13.70
C GLU A 189 -2.92 14.58 14.80
N HIS A 190 -2.85 15.00 16.06
CA HIS A 190 -3.33 14.20 17.18
C HIS A 190 -4.83 14.41 17.37
N VAL A 191 -5.57 13.31 17.48
CA VAL A 191 -7.01 13.31 17.68
C VAL A 191 -7.38 12.59 18.97
N ALA A 192 -8.36 13.12 19.69
CA ALA A 192 -8.94 12.45 20.86
C ALA A 192 -10.04 11.47 20.43
N GLN A 193 -10.30 10.45 21.25
CA GLN A 193 -11.48 9.61 21.07
C GLN A 193 -12.75 10.47 21.05
N GLY A 194 -13.65 10.20 20.11
CA GLY A 194 -14.89 10.95 19.91
C GLY A 194 -14.71 12.29 19.18
N GLN A 195 -13.48 12.71 18.87
CA GLN A 195 -13.24 13.88 18.04
C GLN A 195 -13.79 13.63 16.63
N ALA A 196 -14.51 14.62 16.08
CA ALA A 196 -15.00 14.55 14.70
C ALA A 196 -13.84 14.57 13.71
N ILE A 197 -13.78 13.57 12.83
CA ILE A 197 -12.73 13.42 11.82
C ILE A 197 -13.25 13.61 10.40
N GLY A 198 -14.57 13.53 10.19
CA GLY A 198 -15.17 13.65 8.87
C GLY A 198 -16.67 13.40 8.85
N THR A 199 -17.17 13.09 7.66
CA THR A 199 -18.54 12.59 7.43
C THR A 199 -18.51 11.39 6.51
N SER A 200 -19.49 10.50 6.66
CA SER A 200 -19.69 9.37 5.75
C SER A 200 -19.97 9.83 4.32
N GLY A 201 -19.69 8.94 3.39
CA GLY A 201 -19.70 9.20 1.96
C GLY A 201 -20.06 7.95 1.18
N PHE A 202 -19.48 7.84 -0.02
CA PHE A 202 -19.72 6.77 -0.96
C PHE A 202 -18.37 6.31 -1.51
N ASN A 203 -18.28 5.03 -1.88
CA ASN A 203 -17.12 4.47 -2.56
C ASN A 203 -17.57 3.59 -3.74
N ALA A 204 -16.65 3.24 -4.63
CA ALA A 204 -16.97 2.38 -5.79
C ALA A 204 -16.97 0.89 -5.44
N GLU A 205 -16.28 0.47 -4.38
CA GLU A 205 -16.21 -0.93 -3.97
C GLU A 205 -17.56 -1.44 -3.42
N GLU A 206 -18.27 -0.60 -2.67
CA GLU A 206 -19.42 -1.00 -1.86
C GLU A 206 -20.67 -0.18 -2.20
N GLN A 207 -20.84 0.13 -3.50
CA GLN A 207 -21.93 0.96 -4.03
C GLN A 207 -23.33 0.53 -3.56
N SER A 208 -23.54 -0.77 -3.31
CA SER A 208 -24.82 -1.31 -2.83
C SER A 208 -25.22 -0.82 -1.44
N LEU A 209 -24.25 -0.37 -0.62
CA LEU A 209 -24.50 0.15 0.73
C LEU A 209 -24.95 1.62 0.71
N GLY A 210 -24.81 2.32 -0.42
CA GLY A 210 -25.13 3.75 -0.51
C GLY A 210 -24.21 4.60 0.37
N ASN A 211 -24.78 5.52 1.14
CA ASN A 211 -23.98 6.35 2.03
C ASN A 211 -23.59 5.56 3.29
N HIS A 212 -22.30 5.32 3.49
CA HIS A 212 -21.81 4.49 4.58
C HIS A 212 -20.41 4.91 5.02
N LEU A 213 -19.98 4.37 6.16
CA LEU A 213 -18.61 4.40 6.68
C LEU A 213 -18.12 2.96 6.72
N PHE A 214 -17.01 2.67 6.04
CA PHE A 214 -16.31 1.40 6.24
C PHE A 214 -15.20 1.59 7.28
N PHE A 215 -15.30 0.88 8.41
CA PHE A 215 -14.42 1.02 9.57
C PHE A 215 -13.63 -0.27 9.82
N GLU A 216 -12.31 -0.15 9.86
CA GLU A 216 -11.43 -1.28 10.11
C GLU A 216 -10.53 -1.03 11.33
N VAL A 217 -10.11 -2.13 11.95
CA VAL A 217 -9.12 -2.12 13.02
C VAL A 217 -7.97 -3.02 12.62
N GLN A 218 -6.75 -2.51 12.71
CA GLN A 218 -5.53 -3.29 12.58
C GLN A 218 -4.82 -3.41 13.92
N LYS A 219 -4.28 -4.59 14.17
CA LYS A 219 -3.34 -4.87 15.25
C LYS A 219 -2.08 -5.49 14.64
N ASP A 220 -0.94 -4.84 14.85
CA ASP A 220 0.36 -5.24 14.32
C ASP A 220 0.34 -5.47 12.80
N GLY A 221 -0.42 -4.64 12.08
CA GLY A 221 -0.60 -4.69 10.63
C GLY A 221 -1.61 -5.72 10.12
N ALA A 222 -2.23 -6.52 10.99
CA ALA A 222 -3.28 -7.48 10.62
C ALA A 222 -4.68 -6.94 10.97
N TYR A 223 -5.63 -7.09 10.04
CA TYR A 223 -7.03 -6.76 10.28
C TYR A 223 -7.65 -7.67 11.33
N VAL A 224 -8.26 -7.08 12.34
CA VAL A 224 -8.93 -7.78 13.44
C VAL A 224 -10.40 -7.37 13.52
N ASN A 225 -11.23 -8.28 14.01
CA ASN A 225 -12.66 -8.00 14.17
C ASN A 225 -12.88 -6.80 15.10
N PRO A 226 -13.54 -5.72 14.64
CA PRO A 226 -13.80 -4.53 15.47
C PRO A 226 -14.53 -4.80 16.79
N ALA A 227 -15.36 -5.84 16.88
CA ALA A 227 -16.03 -6.24 18.13
C ALA A 227 -15.06 -6.66 19.26
N THR A 228 -13.79 -6.91 18.95
CA THR A 228 -12.78 -7.24 19.96
C THR A 228 -12.31 -6.03 20.76
N VAL A 229 -12.48 -4.82 20.21
CA VAL A 229 -12.03 -3.56 20.83
C VAL A 229 -13.17 -2.59 21.11
N LEU A 230 -14.24 -2.61 20.30
CA LEU A 230 -15.39 -1.72 20.49
C LEU A 230 -16.23 -2.09 21.72
N PRO A 231 -16.88 -1.12 22.37
CA PRO A 231 -17.79 -1.39 23.48
C PRO A 231 -18.92 -2.35 23.09
N LYS A 232 -19.34 -3.22 24.02
CA LYS A 232 -20.43 -4.22 23.80
C LYS A 232 -21.81 -3.59 23.59
N THR A 233 -21.99 -2.32 23.93
CA THR A 233 -23.28 -1.64 23.86
C THR A 233 -23.07 -0.27 23.22
N GLN A 234 -23.83 0.01 22.16
CA GLN A 234 -23.99 1.35 21.61
C GLN A 234 -25.19 1.96 22.35
N VAL A 235 -24.99 3.11 23.01
CA VAL A 235 -26.08 3.84 23.69
C VAL A 235 -26.97 4.54 22.69
#